data_AF-A0A951KJK3-F1
#
_entry.id   AF-A0A951KJK3-F1
#
_cell.length_a   1.000
_cell.length_b   1.000
_cell.length_c   1.000
_cell.angle_alpha   90.00
_cell.angle_beta   90.00
_cell.angle_gamma   90.00
#
_symmetry.space_group_name_H-M   'P 1'
#
loop_
_entity.id
_entity.type
_entity.pdbx_description
1 polymer ?
#
loop_
_entity_poly.entity_id
_entity_poly.type
_entity_poly.pdbx_seq_one_letter_code
_entity_poly.pdbx_strand_id
1 'polypeptide(L)' 'MNATPENQSQLPNEDDLQPEYEFDYSKSRPNRFAAKIAPGSRVITLDPDVAEVFTTPESVNTVLRALIKTMPQATH' A
#
# COMPACT_ATOMS: atom_id res chain seq x y z
N MET A 1 -12.27 45.96 -0.40
CA MET A 1 -12.53 44.55 -0.05
C MET A 1 -11.27 43.81 -0.42
N ASN A 2 -10.38 43.56 0.54
CA ASN A 2 -9.04 43.05 0.25
C ASN A 2 -9.06 41.54 0.50
N ALA A 3 -8.66 40.79 -0.53
CA ALA A 3 -8.75 39.34 -0.63
C ALA A 3 -7.97 38.63 0.48
N THR A 4 -8.54 37.53 0.96
CA THR A 4 -7.94 36.56 1.88
C THR A 4 -6.64 35.99 1.28
N PRO A 5 -5.50 36.00 2.00
CA PRO A 5 -4.29 35.37 1.49
C PRO A 5 -4.46 33.84 1.55
N GLU A 6 -4.25 33.20 0.41
CA GLU A 6 -4.27 31.75 0.26
C GLU A 6 -3.14 31.13 1.11
N ASN A 7 -3.53 30.36 2.13
CA ASN A 7 -2.63 29.64 3.01
C ASN A 7 -2.02 28.46 2.25
N GLN A 8 -0.86 28.66 1.64
CA GLN A 8 -0.01 27.57 1.18
C GLN A 8 0.58 26.94 2.44
N SER A 9 0.04 25.79 2.83
CA SER A 9 0.53 25.00 3.95
C SER A 9 1.98 24.58 3.68
N GLN A 10 2.94 25.41 4.13
CA GLN A 10 4.31 24.99 4.37
C GLN A 10 4.24 23.76 5.29
N LEU A 11 4.68 22.61 4.80
CA LEU A 11 4.97 21.47 5.66
C LEU A 11 6.02 21.95 6.67
N PRO A 12 5.81 21.78 8.00
CA PRO A 12 6.77 22.20 9.00
C PRO A 12 8.12 21.55 8.69
N ASN A 13 9.20 22.33 8.75
CA ASN A 13 10.54 21.75 8.67
C ASN A 13 10.73 20.82 9.87
N GLU A 14 11.57 19.79 9.75
CA GLU A 14 11.82 18.86 10.86
C GLU A 14 12.29 19.60 12.15
N ASP A 15 12.91 20.76 11.97
CA ASP A 15 13.39 21.67 13.03
C ASP A 15 12.25 22.45 13.75
N ASP A 16 11.04 22.45 13.20
CA ASP A 16 9.85 23.07 13.81
C ASP A 16 9.17 22.14 14.84
N LEU A 17 9.51 20.84 14.85
CA LEU A 17 8.97 19.86 15.78
C LEU A 17 9.80 19.79 17.06
N GLN A 18 9.14 19.61 18.20
CA GLN A 18 9.85 19.44 19.47
C GLN A 18 10.54 18.07 19.51
N PRO A 19 11.67 17.92 20.22
CA PRO A 19 12.43 16.67 20.29
C PRO A 19 11.61 15.45 20.77
N GLU A 20 10.54 15.66 21.53
CA GLU A 20 9.63 14.61 21.98
C GLU A 20 8.80 13.96 20.86
N TYR A 21 8.74 14.58 19.69
CA TYR A 21 8.07 14.04 18.50
C TYR A 21 9.00 13.20 17.61
N GLU A 22 10.23 12.92 18.04
CA GLU A 22 11.10 11.92 17.40
C GLU A 22 10.68 10.50 17.80
N PHE A 23 9.80 9.90 17.01
CA PHE A 23 9.30 8.54 17.28
C PHE A 23 10.21 7.45 16.70
N ASP A 24 10.74 6.59 17.57
CA ASP A 24 11.38 5.33 17.16
C ASP A 24 10.31 4.29 16.79
N TYR A 25 9.94 4.27 15.51
CA TYR A 25 8.90 3.36 15.02
C TYR A 25 9.27 1.87 15.15
N SER A 26 10.54 1.51 15.36
CA SER A 26 10.94 0.12 15.61
C SER A 26 10.37 -0.43 16.93
N LYS A 27 10.04 0.45 17.88
CA LYS A 27 9.40 0.12 19.16
C LYS A 27 7.87 0.15 19.10
N SER A 28 7.29 0.43 17.93
CA SER A 28 5.84 0.53 17.77
C SER A 28 5.14 -0.81 17.97
N ARG A 29 3.93 -0.76 18.52
CA ARG A 29 3.06 -1.94 18.66
C ARG A 29 2.06 -1.98 17.49
N PRO A 30 1.70 -3.18 16.98
CA PRO A 30 0.66 -3.32 15.97
C PRO A 30 -0.65 -2.64 16.40
N ASN A 31 -1.25 -1.88 15.49
CA ASN A 31 -2.49 -1.17 15.76
C ASN A 31 -3.66 -2.16 15.99
N ARG A 32 -4.29 -2.10 17.18
CA ARG A 32 -5.42 -2.97 17.55
C ARG A 32 -6.70 -2.72 16.73
N PHE A 33 -6.81 -1.55 16.11
CA PHE A 33 -7.92 -1.14 15.26
C PHE A 33 -7.63 -1.30 13.77
N ALA A 34 -6.38 -1.62 13.40
CA ALA A 34 -6.08 -1.90 11.99
C ALA A 34 -6.76 -3.21 11.59
N ALA A 35 -7.34 -3.22 10.38
CA ALA A 35 -7.86 -4.42 9.79
C ALA A 35 -6.74 -5.47 9.72
N LYS A 36 -6.96 -6.62 10.34
CA LYS A 36 -6.04 -7.74 10.24
C LYS A 36 -6.27 -8.44 8.91
N ILE A 37 -5.19 -8.92 8.32
CA ILE A 37 -5.27 -9.91 7.25
C ILE A 37 -6.04 -11.11 7.81
N ALA A 38 -7.14 -11.49 7.16
CA ALA A 38 -8.01 -12.55 7.65
C ALA A 38 -7.23 -13.88 7.71
N PRO A 39 -7.42 -14.72 8.74
CA PRO A 39 -6.81 -16.05 8.81
C PRO A 39 -7.04 -16.83 7.51
N GLY A 40 -5.97 -17.38 6.94
CA GLY A 40 -6.01 -18.10 5.66
C GLY A 40 -5.85 -17.22 4.41
N SER A 41 -5.77 -15.90 4.54
CA SER A 41 -5.42 -15.02 3.41
C SER A 41 -3.94 -15.19 3.06
N ARG A 42 -3.63 -15.19 1.77
CA ARG A 42 -2.26 -15.21 1.26
C ARG A 42 -1.91 -13.84 0.68
N VAL A 43 -0.90 -13.20 1.25
CA VAL A 43 -0.33 -11.97 0.69
C VAL A 43 0.70 -12.36 -0.36
N ILE A 44 0.56 -11.84 -1.58
CA ILE A 44 1.52 -12.00 -2.66
C ILE A 44 2.02 -10.61 -3.01
N THR A 45 3.34 -10.45 -3.02
CA THR A 45 4.00 -9.22 -3.47
C THR A 45 4.23 -9.34 -4.96
N LEU A 46 3.82 -8.33 -5.73
CA LEU A 46 4.16 -8.23 -7.15
C LEU A 46 5.47 -7.45 -7.27
N ASP A 47 6.27 -7.80 -8.28
CA ASP A 47 7.42 -6.99 -8.64
C ASP A 47 6.96 -5.61 -9.15
N PRO A 48 7.77 -4.54 -8.99
CA PRO A 48 7.35 -3.18 -9.29
C PRO A 48 6.84 -2.99 -10.73
N ASP A 49 7.52 -3.58 -11.71
CA ASP A 49 7.17 -3.55 -13.12
C ASP A 49 5.81 -4.22 -13.40
N VAL A 50 5.50 -5.32 -12.70
CA VAL A 50 4.21 -6.00 -12.80
C VAL A 50 3.10 -5.19 -12.12
N ALA A 51 3.40 -4.56 -10.98
CA ALA A 51 2.46 -3.73 -10.23
C ALA A 51 2.07 -2.46 -10.98
N GLU A 52 2.94 -1.91 -11.83
CA GLU A 52 2.63 -0.78 -12.71
C GLU A 52 1.53 -1.13 -13.73
N VAL A 53 1.53 -2.38 -14.23
CA VAL A 53 0.55 -2.86 -15.20
C VAL A 53 -0.75 -3.31 -14.52
N PHE A 54 -0.63 -4.00 -13.38
CA PHE A 54 -1.78 -4.57 -12.66
C PHE A 54 -2.04 -3.82 -11.35
N THR A 55 -2.98 -2.88 -11.39
CA THR A 55 -3.33 -2.03 -10.25
C THR A 55 -4.38 -2.65 -9.32
N THR A 56 -5.06 -3.72 -9.75
CA THR A 56 -6.13 -4.37 -8.96
C THR A 56 -5.96 -5.88 -8.87
N PRO A 57 -6.34 -6.51 -7.75
CA PRO A 57 -6.30 -7.97 -7.61
C PRO A 57 -7.23 -8.69 -8.61
N GLU A 58 -8.33 -8.06 -9.03
CA GLU A 58 -9.23 -8.61 -10.04
C GLU A 58 -8.55 -8.73 -11.40
N SER A 59 -7.77 -7.72 -11.79
CA SER A 59 -7.05 -7.71 -13.08
C SER A 59 -6.01 -8.82 -13.16
N VAL A 60 -5.20 -8.99 -12.10
CA VAL A 60 -4.22 -10.08 -11.97
C VAL A 60 -4.90 -11.43 -12.07
N ASN A 61 -5.94 -11.65 -11.25
CA ASN A 61 -6.62 -12.95 -11.18
C ASN A 61 -7.31 -13.31 -12.50
N THR A 62 -7.84 -12.33 -13.23
CA THR A 62 -8.47 -12.57 -14.53
C THR A 62 -7.46 -13.09 -15.55
N VAL A 63 -6.29 -12.45 -15.65
CA VAL A 63 -5.23 -12.88 -16.57
C VAL A 63 -4.67 -14.23 -16.18
N LEU A 64 -4.33 -14.44 -14.90
CA LEU A 64 -3.80 -15.73 -14.44
C LEU A 64 -4.78 -16.88 -14.70
N ARG A 65 -6.09 -16.68 -14.49
CA ARG A 65 -7.12 -17.68 -14.81
C ARG A 65 -7.23 -17.95 -16.30
N ALA A 66 -7.11 -16.92 -17.15
CA ALA A 66 -7.09 -17.10 -18.59
C ALA A 66 -5.88 -17.94 -19.03
N LEU A 67 -4.69 -17.65 -18.49
CA LEU A 67 -3.48 -18.43 -18.74
C LEU A 67 -3.63 -19.89 -18.31
N ILE A 68 -4.15 -20.14 -17.10
CA ILE A 68 -4.40 -21.50 -16.59
C ILE A 68 -5.32 -22.29 -17.53
N LYS A 69 -6.34 -21.66 -18.13
CA LYS A 69 -7.25 -22.33 -19.10
C LYS A 69 -6.55 -22.70 -20.41
N THR A 70 -5.58 -21.91 -20.83
CA THR A 70 -4.84 -22.12 -22.08
C THR A 70 -3.64 -23.05 -21.93
N MET A 71 -3.13 -23.21 -20.71
CA MET A 71 -2.01 -24.09 -20.44
C MET A 71 -2.46 -25.56 -20.52
N PRO A 72 -1.68 -26.42 -21.19
CA PRO A 72 -1.94 -27.85 -21.15
C PRO A 72 -1.93 -28.29 -19.68
N GLN A 73 -2.97 -28.99 -19.26
CA GLN A 73 -3.00 -29.56 -17.91
C GLN A 73 -1.75 -30.41 -17.79
N ALA A 74 -0.86 -30.06 -16.85
CA ALA A 74 0.24 -30.94 -16.50
C ALA A 74 -0.39 -32.23 -16.00
N THR A 75 -0.45 -33.24 -16.88
CA THR A 75 -0.88 -34.59 -16.54
C THR A 75 0.06 -35.06 -15.44
N HIS A 76 -0.49 -35.15 -14.23
CA HIS A 76 0.15 -35.81 -13.12
C HIS A 76 -0.22 -37.29 -13.10
#